data_AF-A0AA36A027-F1
#
_entry.id   AF-A0AA36A027-F1
#
_cell.length_a   1.000
_cell.length_b   1.000
_cell.length_c   1.000
_cell.angle_alpha   90.00
_cell.angle_beta   90.00
_cell.angle_gamma   90.00
#
_symmetry.space_group_name_H-M   'P 1'
#
loop_
_entity.id
_entity.type
_entity.pdbx_description
1 polymer ?
#
loop_
_entity_poly.entity_id
_entity_poly.type
_entity_poly.pdbx_seq_one_letter_code
_entity_poly.pdbx_strand_id
1 'polypeptide(L)'
;MGNDEKKVQLKVFVDKKKKKVMFAEADEDFVEILFSFFTLPLGTIAKLSRKHVDSNAIKVGSLTSLYESIINLNEKHFSNEHCKDALINPSNSSASFCQKLKVNLDETKPIISSIVPQDQLKVNVDDVVFLKKKASFIITDDLNVVPVMLDTSIVLLCSLGVEYIDLLEEIIMPFGLEEFSNLLKWSLLTNNPLTNLVLGGSKPCPCSSCDTNSASDSALTSIDSSETRTQTQTTQTPKTQTQTQKMKLLVQKSTKKVLCAQVENHFVELLFSFLTIPLGAYEHLTKDNSSSVGISNLYNSISSLGDGKYLKSEDVKTMLLRPKLAANYLRVTNFLPIYEVDTRPGRFLKEQATFIVSDDLEVTVSPSVATITKFNTLGVPVCDIEVLEVTVGEQEALLILKASLTSTSALTDYLNALRKIPKA
;
A
#
# COMPACT_ATOMS: atom_id res chain seq x y z
N MET A 1 15.59 6.18 -30.81
CA MET A 1 15.07 4.82 -31.07
C MET A 1 13.74 4.72 -30.37
N GLY A 2 12.66 4.49 -31.10
CA GLY A 2 11.30 4.48 -30.55
C GLY A 2 11.18 3.45 -29.43
N ASN A 3 10.74 3.90 -28.26
CA ASN A 3 10.41 3.02 -27.15
C ASN A 3 9.08 2.37 -27.55
N ASP A 4 9.10 1.20 -28.18
CA ASP A 4 7.91 0.36 -28.28
C ASP A 4 7.55 -0.02 -26.84
N GLU A 5 6.66 0.77 -26.26
CA GLU A 5 6.18 0.58 -24.90
C GLU A 5 5.54 -0.81 -24.87
N LYS A 6 6.13 -1.73 -24.11
CA LYS A 6 5.57 -3.08 -23.96
C LYS A 6 4.18 -2.95 -23.36
N LYS A 7 3.18 -3.51 -24.04
CA LYS A 7 1.79 -3.52 -23.58
C LYS A 7 1.26 -4.95 -23.52
N VAL A 8 0.33 -5.19 -22.60
CA VAL A 8 -0.47 -6.42 -22.49
C VAL A 8 -1.93 -6.08 -22.76
N GLN A 9 -2.73 -7.03 -23.23
CA GLN A 9 -4.14 -6.79 -23.53
C GLN A 9 -5.01 -7.24 -22.36
N LEU A 10 -6.04 -6.46 -22.07
CA LEU A 10 -7.14 -6.85 -21.18
C LEU A 10 -8.44 -6.81 -21.97
N LYS A 11 -9.21 -7.90 -21.92
CA LYS A 11 -10.56 -7.93 -22.48
C LYS A 11 -11.55 -7.62 -21.36
N VAL A 12 -12.29 -6.54 -21.48
CA VAL A 12 -13.21 -6.04 -20.45
C VAL A 12 -14.64 -6.17 -20.92
N PHE A 13 -15.54 -6.64 -20.06
CA PHE A 13 -16.96 -6.79 -20.35
C PHE A 13 -17.77 -5.78 -19.54
N VAL A 14 -18.40 -4.83 -20.23
CA VAL A 14 -19.07 -3.67 -19.65
C VAL A 14 -20.58 -3.77 -19.80
N ASP A 15 -21.31 -3.58 -18.70
CA ASP A 15 -22.75 -3.32 -18.76
C ASP A 15 -22.96 -1.82 -19.01
N LYS A 16 -23.33 -1.47 -20.24
CA LYS A 16 -23.60 -0.07 -20.65
C LYS A 16 -24.71 0.59 -19.85
N LYS A 17 -25.73 -0.17 -19.43
CA LYS A 17 -26.86 0.37 -18.68
C LYS A 17 -26.43 0.71 -17.25
N LYS A 18 -25.64 -0.18 -16.63
CA LYS A 18 -25.08 0.03 -15.28
C LYS A 18 -23.86 0.97 -15.27
N LYS A 19 -23.26 1.25 -16.44
CA LYS A 19 -21.98 1.96 -16.58
C LYS A 19 -20.91 1.37 -15.67
N LYS A 20 -20.79 0.04 -15.72
CA LYS A 20 -19.93 -0.73 -14.82
C LYS A 20 -19.23 -1.85 -15.58
N VAL A 21 -17.96 -2.06 -15.25
CA VAL A 21 -17.21 -3.25 -15.65
C VAL A 21 -17.74 -4.42 -14.83
N MET A 22 -18.26 -5.45 -15.51
CA MET A 22 -18.78 -6.64 -14.82
C MET A 22 -17.63 -7.58 -14.48
N PHE A 23 -16.77 -7.85 -15.45
CA PHE A 23 -15.54 -8.63 -15.30
C PHE A 23 -14.60 -8.33 -16.46
N ALA A 24 -13.36 -8.80 -16.34
CA ALA A 24 -12.38 -8.82 -17.40
C ALA A 24 -11.80 -10.23 -17.55
N GLU A 25 -11.41 -10.58 -18.77
CA GLU A 25 -10.63 -11.77 -19.09
C GLU A 25 -9.18 -11.35 -19.37
N ALA A 26 -8.25 -12.03 -18.71
CA ALA A 26 -6.83 -11.70 -18.71
C ALA A 26 -5.97 -12.96 -18.89
N ASP A 27 -4.80 -12.80 -19.50
CA ASP A 27 -3.77 -13.84 -19.59
C ASP A 27 -2.82 -13.80 -18.38
N GLU A 28 -1.83 -14.70 -18.39
CA GLU A 28 -0.84 -14.77 -17.33
C GLU A 28 -0.05 -13.47 -17.16
N ASP A 29 0.33 -12.80 -18.25
CA ASP A 29 1.20 -11.63 -18.18
C ASP A 29 0.52 -10.49 -17.43
N PHE A 30 -0.77 -10.26 -17.70
CA PHE A 30 -1.54 -9.23 -16.99
C PHE A 30 -1.63 -9.54 -15.49
N VAL A 31 -1.90 -10.79 -15.12
CA VAL A 31 -2.04 -11.21 -13.72
C VAL A 31 -0.71 -11.15 -12.97
N GLU A 32 0.41 -11.47 -13.63
CA GLU A 32 1.74 -11.35 -13.01
C GLU A 32 2.10 -9.90 -12.69
N ILE A 33 1.70 -8.96 -13.56
CA ILE A 33 1.88 -7.54 -13.32
C ILE A 33 1.01 -7.08 -12.14
N LEU A 34 -0.25 -7.55 -12.03
CA LEU A 34 -1.08 -7.28 -10.85
C LEU A 34 -0.42 -7.81 -9.56
N PHE A 35 0.05 -9.06 -9.56
CA PHE A 35 0.70 -9.64 -8.39
C PHE A 35 1.99 -8.90 -8.00
N SER A 36 2.71 -8.36 -8.98
CA SER A 36 3.91 -7.54 -8.74
C SER A 36 3.65 -6.30 -7.90
N PHE A 37 2.40 -5.80 -7.83
CA PHE A 37 2.04 -4.65 -6.98
C PHE A 37 2.44 -4.86 -5.53
N PHE A 38 2.32 -6.10 -5.02
CA PHE A 38 2.67 -6.42 -3.64
C PHE A 38 4.17 -6.37 -3.36
N THR A 39 5.01 -6.42 -4.41
CA THR A 39 6.46 -6.29 -4.27
C THR A 39 6.92 -4.82 -4.19
N LEU A 40 6.07 -3.88 -4.61
CA LEU A 40 6.44 -2.47 -4.69
C LEU A 40 6.57 -1.88 -3.28
N PRO A 41 7.72 -1.26 -2.94
CA PRO A 41 7.82 -0.42 -1.76
C PRO A 41 6.79 0.71 -1.81
N LEU A 42 6.22 1.08 -0.66
CA LEU A 42 5.25 2.17 -0.58
C LEU A 42 5.78 3.48 -1.17
N GLY A 43 7.08 3.79 -1.01
CA GLY A 43 7.68 4.97 -1.64
C GLY A 43 7.70 4.91 -3.18
N THR A 44 7.82 3.72 -3.76
CA THR A 44 7.68 3.51 -5.22
C THR A 44 6.23 3.80 -5.66
N ILE A 45 5.24 3.37 -4.88
CA ILE A 45 3.82 3.67 -5.14
C ILE A 45 3.55 5.18 -5.06
N ALA A 46 4.08 5.85 -4.03
CA ALA A 46 3.99 7.30 -3.89
C ALA A 46 4.64 8.03 -5.09
N LYS A 47 5.81 7.56 -5.54
CA LYS A 47 6.50 8.08 -6.72
C LYS A 47 5.67 7.93 -8.00
N LEU A 48 5.07 6.75 -8.25
CA LEU A 48 4.21 6.50 -9.41
C LEU A 48 2.95 7.38 -9.41
N SER A 49 2.49 7.77 -8.23
CA SER A 49 1.34 8.68 -8.05
C SER A 49 1.62 10.11 -8.52
N ARG A 50 2.90 10.52 -8.57
CA ARG A 50 3.33 11.87 -8.94
C ARG A 50 3.66 12.06 -10.43
N LYS A 51 4.09 11.00 -11.14
CA LYS A 51 4.70 11.11 -12.47
C LYS A 51 3.79 11.60 -13.61
N HIS A 52 2.49 11.74 -13.41
CA HIS A 52 1.57 12.18 -14.47
C HIS A 52 1.24 13.67 -14.31
N VAL A 53 1.70 14.46 -15.29
CA VAL A 53 1.79 15.93 -15.29
C VAL A 53 0.44 16.62 -15.52
N ASP A 54 -0.62 15.88 -15.85
CA ASP A 54 -1.93 16.47 -16.12
C ASP A 54 -2.76 16.63 -14.84
N SER A 55 -2.54 17.72 -14.09
CA SER A 55 -3.44 18.44 -13.15
C SER A 55 -4.42 17.67 -12.21
N ASN A 56 -4.31 16.34 -12.14
CA ASN A 56 -5.23 15.40 -11.51
C ASN A 56 -4.43 14.29 -10.79
N ALA A 57 -3.28 14.64 -10.20
CA ALA A 57 -2.48 13.70 -9.40
C ALA A 57 -3.36 13.09 -8.30
N ILE A 58 -3.68 11.81 -8.47
CA ILE A 58 -4.40 11.01 -7.48
C ILE A 58 -3.45 10.83 -6.29
N LYS A 59 -3.75 11.49 -5.16
CA LYS A 59 -2.98 11.31 -3.93
C LYS A 59 -3.28 9.94 -3.33
N VAL A 60 -2.23 9.17 -3.04
CA VAL A 60 -2.32 7.97 -2.21
C VAL A 60 -2.10 8.43 -0.77
N GLY A 61 -3.21 8.75 -0.10
CA GLY A 61 -3.25 9.19 1.30
C GLY A 61 -2.18 10.24 1.68
N SER A 62 -1.74 10.15 2.93
CA SER A 62 -0.66 10.91 3.56
C SER A 62 0.73 10.43 3.14
N LEU A 63 0.84 9.21 2.61
CA LEU A 63 2.08 8.67 2.06
C LEU A 63 2.65 9.55 0.94
N THR A 64 1.77 10.18 0.16
CA THR A 64 2.17 11.14 -0.89
C THR A 64 2.88 12.35 -0.26
N SER A 65 2.32 12.96 0.78
CA SER A 65 2.93 14.12 1.46
C SER A 65 4.24 13.74 2.19
N LEU A 66 4.29 12.55 2.77
CA LEU A 66 5.51 12.01 3.38
C LEU A 66 6.63 11.83 2.34
N TYR A 67 6.32 11.25 1.17
CA TYR A 67 7.29 11.10 0.09
C TYR A 67 7.77 12.45 -0.45
N GLU A 68 6.88 13.43 -0.64
CA GLU A 68 7.23 14.80 -1.02
C GLU A 68 8.17 15.48 -0.01
N SER A 69 8.01 15.16 1.27
CA SER A 69 8.90 15.66 2.32
C SER A 69 10.34 15.20 2.10
N ILE A 70 10.55 13.95 1.68
CA ILE A 70 11.89 13.45 1.34
C ILE A 70 12.49 14.25 0.20
N ILE A 71 11.74 14.50 -0.87
CA ILE A 71 12.20 15.27 -2.03
C ILE A 71 12.65 16.66 -1.58
N ASN A 72 11.82 17.34 -0.79
CA ASN A 72 11.99 18.74 -0.39
C ASN A 72 13.05 18.94 0.71
N LEU A 73 13.31 17.96 1.57
CA LEU A 73 14.32 18.06 2.61
C LEU A 73 15.73 18.16 2.03
N ASN A 74 16.52 19.10 2.52
CA ASN A 74 17.91 19.27 2.07
C ASN A 74 18.78 18.06 2.47
N GLU A 75 19.67 17.62 1.58
CA GLU A 75 20.58 16.48 1.78
C GLU A 75 21.41 16.56 3.07
N LYS A 76 21.70 17.77 3.57
CA LYS A 76 22.42 17.98 4.83
C LYS A 76 21.75 17.32 6.04
N HIS A 77 20.43 17.10 5.97
CA HIS A 77 19.62 16.48 7.02
C HIS A 77 19.72 14.95 7.05
N PHE A 78 20.21 14.33 5.98
CA PHE A 78 20.39 12.89 5.85
C PHE A 78 21.80 12.47 6.26
N SER A 79 21.93 11.26 6.82
CA SER A 79 23.21 10.70 7.28
C SER A 79 24.25 10.64 6.15
N ASN A 80 23.82 10.36 4.92
CA ASN A 80 24.60 10.45 3.69
C ASN A 80 23.66 10.61 2.48
N GLU A 81 24.23 10.88 1.30
CA GLU A 81 23.47 11.04 0.04
C GLU A 81 22.66 9.78 -0.31
N HIS A 82 23.25 8.59 -0.10
CA HIS A 82 22.59 7.31 -0.37
C HIS A 82 21.33 7.09 0.49
N CYS A 83 21.27 7.61 1.72
CA CYS A 83 20.07 7.50 2.56
C CYS A 83 18.88 8.24 1.96
N LYS A 84 19.10 9.43 1.38
CA LYS A 84 18.03 10.19 0.73
C LYS A 84 17.58 9.49 -0.56
N ASP A 85 18.55 9.08 -1.39
CA ASP A 85 18.26 8.37 -2.63
C ASP A 85 17.52 7.05 -2.38
N ALA A 86 17.89 6.29 -1.34
CA ALA A 86 17.21 5.04 -0.96
C ALA A 86 15.77 5.22 -0.47
N LEU A 87 15.33 6.45 -0.17
CA LEU A 87 13.94 6.78 0.18
C LEU A 87 13.15 7.34 -1.02
N ILE A 88 13.83 8.04 -1.95
CA ILE A 88 13.25 8.54 -3.20
C ILE A 88 13.09 7.40 -4.23
N ASN A 89 14.05 6.48 -4.25
CA ASN A 89 14.10 5.32 -5.12
C ASN A 89 14.23 4.04 -4.29
N PRO A 90 13.18 3.65 -3.53
CA PRO A 90 13.30 2.52 -2.64
C PRO A 90 13.60 1.22 -3.36
N SER A 91 14.51 0.42 -2.81
CA SER A 91 14.91 -0.85 -3.38
C SER A 91 13.84 -1.92 -3.17
N ASN A 92 13.55 -2.69 -4.21
CA ASN A 92 12.65 -3.84 -4.15
C ASN A 92 13.45 -5.14 -4.02
N SER A 93 13.15 -5.92 -2.97
CA SER A 93 13.81 -7.21 -2.72
C SER A 93 13.53 -8.26 -3.80
N SER A 94 12.44 -8.10 -4.55
CA SER A 94 11.99 -8.97 -5.63
C SER A 94 12.29 -8.43 -7.03
N ALA A 95 13.10 -7.36 -7.16
CA ALA A 95 13.38 -6.70 -8.44
C ALA A 95 13.88 -7.67 -9.54
N SER A 96 14.67 -8.70 -9.19
CA SER A 96 15.16 -9.70 -10.15
C SER A 96 14.05 -10.54 -10.78
N PHE A 97 12.92 -10.72 -10.07
CA PHE A 97 11.73 -11.37 -10.63
C PHE A 97 10.95 -10.37 -11.49
N CYS A 98 10.69 -9.17 -10.97
CA CYS A 98 9.87 -8.17 -11.64
C CYS A 98 10.46 -7.65 -12.96
N GLN A 99 11.79 -7.69 -13.13
CA GLN A 99 12.43 -7.33 -14.40
C GLN A 99 12.03 -8.22 -15.59
N LYS A 100 11.52 -9.42 -15.33
CA LYS A 100 11.07 -10.34 -16.37
C LYS A 100 9.63 -10.05 -16.82
N LEU A 101 8.88 -9.22 -16.09
CA LEU A 101 7.51 -8.86 -16.43
C LEU A 101 7.47 -8.08 -17.76
N LYS A 102 6.39 -8.28 -18.53
CA LYS A 102 6.17 -7.51 -19.75
C LYS A 102 6.07 -6.01 -19.48
N VAL A 103 5.40 -5.63 -18.39
CA VAL A 103 5.38 -4.26 -17.86
C VAL A 103 5.91 -4.28 -16.43
N ASN A 104 6.98 -3.56 -16.17
CA ASN A 104 7.53 -3.46 -14.82
C ASN A 104 7.27 -2.05 -14.27
N LEU A 105 6.49 -1.96 -13.19
CA LEU A 105 6.19 -0.70 -12.51
C LEU A 105 7.36 -0.18 -11.68
N ASP A 106 8.35 -1.04 -11.43
CA ASP A 106 9.54 -0.72 -10.67
C ASP A 106 10.73 -0.44 -11.59
N GLU A 107 11.14 0.82 -11.67
CA GLU A 107 12.31 1.23 -12.44
C GLU A 107 13.65 0.92 -11.73
N THR A 108 13.63 0.38 -10.51
CA THR A 108 14.87 0.06 -9.78
C THR A 108 15.61 -1.10 -10.41
N LYS A 109 16.94 -1.00 -10.39
CA LYS A 109 17.82 -2.11 -10.80
C LYS A 109 17.91 -3.13 -9.66
N PRO A 110 18.05 -4.43 -9.96
CA PRO A 110 18.17 -5.45 -8.94
C PRO A 110 19.49 -5.23 -8.21
N ILE A 111 19.47 -5.45 -6.90
CA ILE A 111 20.69 -5.47 -6.11
C ILE A 111 21.45 -6.73 -6.52
N ILE A 112 22.36 -6.61 -7.48
CA ILE A 112 23.26 -7.69 -7.85
C ILE A 112 24.23 -7.85 -6.67
N SER A 113 23.94 -8.79 -5.77
CA SER A 113 25.02 -9.36 -4.95
C SER A 113 26.03 -9.93 -5.93
N SER A 114 27.31 -9.61 -5.75
CA SER A 114 28.45 -9.94 -6.62
C SER A 114 28.75 -11.45 -6.76
N ILE A 115 27.74 -12.30 -6.58
CA ILE A 115 27.85 -13.76 -6.45
C ILE A 115 27.21 -14.50 -7.64
N VAL A 116 26.42 -13.85 -8.50
CA VAL A 116 25.82 -14.52 -9.69
C VAL A 116 26.54 -14.10 -10.97
N PRO A 117 27.30 -14.99 -11.63
CA PRO A 117 27.91 -14.73 -12.93
C PRO A 117 26.83 -14.41 -13.98
N GLN A 118 27.07 -13.36 -14.78
CA GLN A 118 26.13 -12.90 -15.81
C GLN A 118 25.83 -13.95 -16.89
N ASP A 119 26.67 -14.97 -17.03
CA ASP A 119 26.51 -16.04 -18.03
C ASP A 119 25.38 -17.05 -17.71
N GLN A 120 24.73 -16.94 -16.55
CA GLN A 120 23.50 -17.68 -16.25
C GLN A 120 22.20 -16.88 -16.47
N LEU A 121 22.28 -15.60 -16.89
CA LEU A 121 21.14 -14.86 -17.43
C LEU A 121 20.92 -15.20 -18.92
N LYS A 122 20.69 -16.49 -19.23
CA LYS A 122 20.00 -16.83 -20.47
C LYS A 122 18.54 -16.42 -20.30
N VAL A 123 18.19 -15.28 -20.91
CA VAL A 123 16.82 -14.79 -20.99
C VAL A 123 16.04 -15.73 -21.91
N ASN A 124 15.25 -16.63 -21.32
CA ASN A 124 14.16 -17.26 -22.04
C ASN A 124 12.98 -16.28 -21.99
N VAL A 125 12.59 -15.75 -23.14
CA VAL A 125 11.53 -14.73 -23.28
C VAL A 125 10.15 -15.30 -22.93
N ASP A 126 10.03 -16.63 -22.75
CA ASP A 126 8.77 -17.36 -22.50
C ASP A 126 8.57 -17.84 -21.05
N ASP A 127 9.46 -17.53 -20.10
CA ASP A 127 9.29 -17.95 -18.71
C ASP A 127 8.41 -16.96 -17.94
N VAL A 128 7.13 -17.33 -17.80
CA VAL A 128 6.16 -16.84 -16.80
C VAL A 128 6.88 -16.57 -15.46
N VAL A 129 6.67 -15.44 -14.77
CA VAL A 129 7.46 -14.98 -13.60
C VAL A 129 7.06 -15.66 -12.29
N PHE A 130 5.80 -15.51 -11.87
CA PHE A 130 5.22 -15.98 -10.61
C PHE A 130 4.31 -17.20 -10.79
N LEU A 131 3.69 -17.36 -11.96
CA LEU A 131 2.76 -18.45 -12.29
C LEU A 131 3.49 -19.66 -12.90
N LYS A 132 2.91 -20.86 -12.75
CA LYS A 132 3.49 -22.14 -13.22
C LYS A 132 3.46 -22.30 -14.73
N LYS A 133 2.39 -21.81 -15.36
CA LYS A 133 2.12 -21.99 -16.79
C LYS A 133 1.17 -20.90 -17.27
N LYS A 134 1.11 -20.74 -18.59
CA LYS A 134 0.13 -19.91 -19.28
C LYS A 134 -1.29 -20.35 -18.91
N ALA A 135 -2.13 -19.40 -18.54
CA ALA A 135 -3.49 -19.64 -18.08
C ALA A 135 -4.33 -18.38 -18.26
N SER A 136 -5.64 -18.55 -18.41
CA SER A 136 -6.60 -17.45 -18.48
C SER A 136 -7.27 -17.26 -17.12
N PHE A 137 -7.54 -16.00 -16.79
CA PHE A 137 -8.14 -15.58 -15.53
C PHE A 137 -9.32 -14.64 -15.79
N ILE A 138 -10.32 -14.74 -14.93
CA ILE A 138 -11.37 -13.73 -14.77
C ILE A 138 -10.93 -12.79 -13.66
N ILE A 139 -11.00 -11.49 -13.92
CA ILE A 139 -10.73 -10.43 -12.97
C ILE A 139 -12.01 -9.63 -12.76
N THR A 140 -12.49 -9.56 -11.53
CA THR A 140 -13.67 -8.74 -11.20
C THR A 140 -13.30 -7.26 -11.09
N ASP A 141 -14.30 -6.37 -11.09
CA ASP A 141 -14.10 -4.93 -10.98
C ASP A 141 -13.27 -4.53 -9.74
N ASP A 142 -13.46 -5.24 -8.64
CA ASP A 142 -12.74 -5.15 -7.37
C ASP A 142 -11.48 -6.02 -7.31
N LEU A 143 -10.90 -6.37 -8.46
CA LEU A 143 -9.60 -7.07 -8.64
C LEU A 143 -9.48 -8.44 -7.97
N ASN A 144 -10.59 -9.13 -7.72
CA ASN A 144 -10.53 -10.56 -7.40
C ASN A 144 -10.12 -11.33 -8.66
N VAL A 145 -9.06 -12.14 -8.56
CA VAL A 145 -8.49 -12.90 -9.67
C VAL A 145 -8.84 -14.37 -9.51
N VAL A 146 -9.59 -14.90 -10.47
CA VAL A 146 -10.09 -16.27 -10.45
C VAL A 146 -9.66 -16.99 -11.73
N PRO A 147 -9.05 -18.18 -11.67
CA PRO A 147 -8.73 -18.96 -12.86
C PRO A 147 -10.00 -19.31 -13.64
N VAL A 148 -9.94 -19.27 -14.97
CA VAL A 148 -11.07 -19.69 -15.81
C VAL A 148 -11.30 -21.19 -15.66
N MET A 149 -12.45 -21.56 -15.10
CA MET A 149 -12.94 -22.94 -14.96
C MET A 149 -14.47 -22.93 -15.15
N LEU A 150 -15.03 -23.86 -15.94
CA LEU A 150 -16.45 -23.79 -16.35
C LEU A 150 -17.43 -23.61 -15.18
N ASP A 151 -17.27 -24.42 -14.13
CA ASP A 151 -18.12 -24.38 -12.94
C ASP A 151 -17.97 -23.07 -12.15
N THR A 152 -16.73 -22.68 -11.86
CA THR A 152 -16.39 -21.51 -11.04
C THR A 152 -16.72 -20.22 -11.78
N SER A 153 -16.45 -20.17 -13.09
CA SER A 153 -16.75 -19.03 -13.96
C SER A 153 -18.25 -18.78 -14.03
N ILE A 154 -19.08 -19.80 -14.22
CA ILE A 154 -20.55 -19.61 -14.26
C ILE A 154 -21.06 -19.10 -12.92
N VAL A 155 -20.63 -19.70 -11.81
CA VAL A 155 -21.02 -19.26 -10.46
C VAL A 155 -20.62 -17.79 -10.23
N LEU A 156 -19.39 -17.42 -10.60
CA LEU A 156 -18.91 -16.04 -10.49
C LEU A 156 -19.75 -15.08 -11.33
N LEU A 157 -19.99 -15.38 -12.61
CA LEU A 157 -20.79 -14.54 -13.50
C LEU A 157 -22.22 -14.36 -12.99
N CYS A 158 -22.85 -15.41 -12.48
CA CYS A 158 -24.16 -15.33 -11.83
C CYS A 158 -24.11 -14.42 -10.59
N SER A 159 -23.08 -14.53 -9.75
CA SER A 159 -22.92 -13.68 -8.56
C SER A 159 -22.72 -12.19 -8.90
N LEU A 160 -22.14 -11.91 -10.07
CA LEU A 160 -21.99 -10.55 -10.60
C LEU A 160 -23.30 -10.01 -11.22
N GLY A 161 -24.35 -10.84 -11.34
CA GLY A 161 -25.61 -10.45 -11.96
C GLY A 161 -25.50 -10.33 -13.49
N VAL A 162 -24.66 -11.15 -14.12
CA VAL A 162 -24.60 -11.31 -15.58
C VAL A 162 -25.63 -12.37 -15.98
N GLU A 163 -26.72 -11.95 -16.62
CA GLU A 163 -27.75 -12.86 -17.15
C GLU A 163 -27.32 -13.48 -18.49
N TYR A 164 -26.79 -12.64 -19.39
CA TYR A 164 -26.39 -13.02 -20.75
C TYR A 164 -25.14 -12.23 -21.13
N ILE A 165 -24.08 -12.93 -21.52
CA ILE A 165 -22.77 -12.31 -21.83
C ILE A 165 -22.86 -11.44 -23.10
N ASP A 166 -23.67 -11.83 -24.07
CA ASP A 166 -23.91 -11.11 -25.33
C ASP A 166 -24.63 -9.75 -25.14
N LEU A 167 -25.17 -9.47 -23.94
CA LEU A 167 -25.68 -8.16 -23.58
C LEU A 167 -24.59 -7.20 -23.08
N LEU A 168 -23.38 -7.70 -22.80
CA LEU A 168 -22.23 -6.89 -22.37
C LEU A 168 -21.44 -6.39 -23.58
N GLU A 169 -20.89 -5.19 -23.46
CA GLU A 169 -19.92 -4.69 -24.43
C GLU A 169 -18.53 -5.25 -24.14
N GLU A 170 -17.94 -5.96 -25.10
CA GLU A 170 -16.54 -6.37 -25.06
C GLU A 170 -15.65 -5.21 -25.53
N ILE A 171 -14.72 -4.78 -24.67
CA ILE A 171 -13.71 -3.76 -24.96
C ILE A 171 -12.33 -4.39 -24.77
N ILE A 172 -11.50 -4.37 -25.82
CA ILE A 172 -10.10 -4.79 -25.73
C ILE A 172 -9.24 -3.56 -25.50
N MET A 173 -8.53 -3.52 -24.38
CA MET A 173 -7.71 -2.36 -24.00
C MET A 173 -6.24 -2.75 -23.81
N PRO A 174 -5.29 -1.99 -24.40
CA PRO A 174 -3.87 -2.20 -24.14
C PRO A 174 -3.47 -1.54 -22.81
N PHE A 175 -2.70 -2.25 -22.00
CA PHE A 175 -2.16 -1.78 -20.74
C PHE A 175 -0.62 -1.70 -20.80
N GLY A 176 -0.10 -0.49 -20.66
CA GLY A 176 1.30 -0.20 -20.43
C GLY A 176 1.55 0.29 -18.99
N LEU A 177 2.68 0.97 -18.79
CA LEU A 177 3.10 1.46 -17.47
C LEU A 177 2.07 2.41 -16.86
N GLU A 178 1.52 3.30 -17.68
CA GLU A 178 0.54 4.31 -17.25
C GLU A 178 -0.77 3.67 -16.78
N GLU A 179 -1.34 2.76 -17.56
CA GLU A 179 -2.60 2.10 -17.22
C GLU A 179 -2.48 1.26 -15.95
N PHE A 180 -1.39 0.51 -15.77
CA PHE A 180 -1.17 -0.23 -14.52
C PHE A 180 -0.88 0.68 -13.33
N SER A 181 -0.16 1.79 -13.53
CA SER A 181 0.06 2.78 -12.47
C SER A 181 -1.25 3.39 -12.01
N ASN A 182 -2.16 3.69 -12.94
CA ASN A 182 -3.49 4.20 -12.62
C ASN A 182 -4.39 3.12 -12.01
N LEU A 183 -4.30 1.87 -12.47
CA LEU A 183 -5.03 0.75 -11.88
C LEU A 183 -4.62 0.54 -10.42
N LEU A 184 -3.32 0.58 -10.12
CA LEU A 184 -2.80 0.51 -8.75
C LEU A 184 -3.36 1.65 -7.89
N LYS A 185 -3.34 2.90 -8.38
CA LYS A 185 -3.91 4.05 -7.66
C LYS A 185 -5.39 3.86 -7.36
N TRP A 186 -6.19 3.49 -8.37
CA TRP A 186 -7.62 3.24 -8.17
C TRP A 186 -7.86 2.09 -7.21
N SER A 187 -7.06 1.03 -7.29
CA SER A 187 -7.20 -0.13 -6.40
C SER A 187 -6.97 0.20 -4.93
N LEU A 188 -6.19 1.25 -4.64
CA LEU A 188 -5.93 1.75 -3.28
C LEU A 188 -7.04 2.67 -2.75
N LEU A 189 -7.93 3.17 -3.62
CA LEU A 189 -8.87 4.25 -3.29
C LEU A 189 -10.33 3.89 -3.48
N THR A 190 -10.65 2.91 -4.32
CA THR A 190 -12.04 2.55 -4.64
C THR A 190 -12.25 1.05 -4.67
N ASN A 191 -13.52 0.66 -4.60
CA ASN A 191 -13.94 -0.74 -4.68
C ASN A 191 -14.28 -1.16 -6.13
N ASN A 192 -14.04 -0.29 -7.11
CA ASN A 192 -14.35 -0.51 -8.52
C ASN A 192 -13.23 0.04 -9.44
N PRO A 193 -11.97 -0.35 -9.22
CA PRO A 193 -10.84 0.22 -9.94
C PRO A 193 -10.87 0.00 -11.46
N LEU A 194 -11.38 -1.13 -11.97
CA LEU A 194 -11.49 -1.33 -13.42
C LEU A 194 -12.53 -0.39 -14.02
N THR A 195 -13.70 -0.22 -13.39
CA THR A 195 -14.72 0.74 -13.83
C THR A 195 -14.17 2.16 -13.88
N ASN A 196 -13.43 2.59 -12.85
CA ASN A 196 -12.85 3.93 -12.83
C ASN A 196 -11.80 4.13 -13.94
N LEU A 197 -11.00 3.09 -14.21
CA LEU A 197 -9.98 3.15 -15.25
C LEU A 197 -10.57 3.12 -16.66
N VAL A 198 -11.51 2.20 -16.91
CA VAL A 198 -12.10 1.92 -18.24
C VAL A 198 -13.08 3.02 -18.66
N LEU A 199 -13.92 3.49 -17.74
CA LEU A 199 -15.03 4.42 -18.05
C LEU A 199 -14.75 5.87 -17.64
N GLY A 200 -13.55 6.17 -17.12
CA GLY A 200 -13.16 7.52 -16.71
C GLY A 200 -13.88 7.99 -15.45
N GLY A 201 -13.69 7.26 -14.35
CA GLY A 201 -14.29 7.53 -13.05
C GLY A 201 -14.14 8.99 -12.59
N SER A 202 -15.18 9.51 -11.94
CA SER A 202 -15.09 10.80 -11.24
C SER A 202 -14.16 10.65 -10.03
N LYS A 203 -13.33 11.66 -9.75
CA LYS A 203 -12.39 11.69 -8.61
C LYS A 203 -13.01 11.08 -7.33
N PRO A 204 -12.27 10.26 -6.56
CA PRO A 204 -12.74 9.85 -5.24
C PRO A 204 -13.00 11.09 -4.39
N CYS A 205 -14.19 11.18 -3.80
CA CYS A 205 -14.47 12.25 -2.85
C CYS A 205 -13.66 11.98 -1.57
N PRO A 206 -12.95 12.96 -0.97
CA PRO A 206 -12.15 12.75 0.23
C PRO A 206 -12.99 12.50 1.51
N CYS A 207 -14.30 12.30 1.41
CA CYS A 207 -15.17 12.06 2.57
C CYS A 207 -15.50 10.57 2.74
N SER A 208 -15.26 10.05 3.94
CA SER A 208 -15.62 8.69 4.37
C SER A 208 -17.13 8.43 4.51
N SER A 209 -17.98 9.33 3.99
CA SER A 209 -19.43 9.30 4.15
C SER A 209 -20.20 9.12 2.84
N CYS A 210 -19.54 9.00 1.70
CA CYS A 210 -20.23 8.96 0.40
C CYS A 210 -20.51 7.57 -0.17
N ASP A 211 -20.11 6.48 0.49
CA ASP A 211 -20.46 5.12 0.07
C ASP A 211 -21.68 4.60 0.83
N THR A 212 -22.85 5.13 0.49
CA THR A 212 -24.11 4.41 0.69
C THR A 212 -24.99 4.63 -0.53
N ASN A 213 -24.87 3.74 -1.52
CA ASN A 213 -25.93 3.38 -2.45
C ASN A 213 -25.57 2.11 -3.22
N SER A 214 -25.78 0.95 -2.59
CA SER A 214 -26.45 -0.17 -3.24
C SER A 214 -27.25 -0.93 -2.18
N ALA A 215 -28.42 -1.42 -2.61
CA ALA A 215 -29.57 -1.75 -1.78
C ALA A 215 -29.32 -2.89 -0.77
N SER A 216 -29.94 -2.71 0.40
CA SER A 216 -30.49 -3.72 1.32
C SER A 216 -30.17 -5.20 1.04
N ASP A 217 -29.48 -5.84 1.98
CA ASP A 217 -30.16 -6.87 2.77
C ASP A 217 -29.62 -6.97 4.19
N SER A 218 -30.54 -6.84 5.13
CA SER A 218 -30.33 -6.95 6.55
C SER A 218 -30.61 -8.39 6.95
N ALA A 219 -29.59 -9.14 7.36
CA ALA A 219 -29.78 -10.40 8.07
C ALA A 219 -28.76 -10.51 9.21
N LEU A 220 -29.23 -10.08 10.39
CA LEU A 220 -28.72 -10.51 11.68
C LEU A 220 -28.68 -12.03 11.72
N THR A 221 -27.50 -12.61 11.96
CA THR A 221 -27.42 -13.93 12.60
C THR A 221 -26.33 -13.91 13.67
N SER A 222 -26.81 -13.98 14.90
CA SER A 222 -26.10 -14.29 16.13
C SER A 222 -25.67 -15.76 16.15
N ILE A 223 -24.37 -16.04 16.28
CA ILE A 223 -23.83 -17.33 16.74
C ILE A 223 -22.57 -17.00 17.54
N ASP A 224 -22.68 -16.84 18.85
CA ASP A 224 -22.59 -17.88 19.90
C ASP A 224 -21.18 -18.43 20.09
N SER A 225 -20.70 -18.24 21.31
CA SER A 225 -19.32 -18.46 21.74
C SER A 225 -19.10 -19.94 22.05
N SER A 226 -18.14 -20.58 21.39
CA SER A 226 -17.56 -21.83 21.89
C SER A 226 -16.15 -22.05 21.36
N GLU A 227 -15.16 -21.40 21.99
CA GLU A 227 -13.77 -21.82 21.87
C GLU A 227 -13.52 -23.04 22.77
N THR A 228 -13.19 -24.16 22.14
CA THR A 228 -12.69 -25.35 22.82
C THR A 228 -11.20 -25.17 23.09
N ARG A 229 -10.89 -24.91 24.36
CA ARG A 229 -9.55 -24.72 24.91
C ARG A 229 -8.73 -26.00 24.77
N THR A 230 -7.78 -26.04 23.84
CA THR A 230 -6.71 -27.04 23.86
C THR A 230 -5.42 -26.35 24.32
N GLN A 231 -4.90 -26.79 25.47
CA GLN A 231 -3.69 -26.28 26.08
C GLN A 231 -2.47 -26.76 25.28
N THR A 232 -1.60 -25.83 24.89
CA THR A 232 -0.22 -26.17 24.51
C THR A 232 0.73 -25.22 25.21
N GLN A 233 1.83 -25.81 25.65
CA GLN A 233 2.69 -25.38 26.74
C GLN A 233 3.51 -24.14 26.43
N THR A 234 3.71 -23.38 27.49
CA THR A 234 4.56 -22.21 27.64
C THR A 234 6.02 -22.56 27.34
N THR A 235 6.61 -21.90 26.34
CA THR A 235 8.05 -21.69 26.26
C THR A 235 8.28 -20.20 26.43
N GLN A 236 8.96 -19.83 27.52
CA GLN A 236 9.23 -18.44 27.89
C GLN A 236 10.20 -17.81 26.89
N THR A 237 9.74 -16.83 26.12
CA THR A 237 10.59 -15.88 25.40
C THR A 237 10.86 -14.66 26.30
N PRO A 238 12.08 -14.09 26.28
CA PRO A 238 12.46 -13.01 27.18
C PRO A 238 11.68 -11.73 26.85
N LYS A 239 11.19 -11.04 27.89
CA LYS A 239 10.52 -9.74 27.79
C LYS A 239 11.51 -8.68 27.28
N THR A 240 11.48 -8.39 26.00
CA THR A 240 12.09 -7.17 25.45
C THR A 240 11.30 -5.99 26.01
N GLN A 241 11.96 -5.06 26.70
CA GLN A 241 11.31 -3.82 27.15
C GLN A 241 10.73 -3.11 25.91
N THR A 242 9.42 -2.92 25.87
CA THR A 242 8.75 -2.22 24.77
C THR A 242 9.28 -0.79 24.74
N GLN A 243 10.16 -0.48 23.79
CA GLN A 243 10.65 0.87 23.59
C GLN A 243 9.46 1.70 23.12
N THR A 244 9.24 2.85 23.77
CA THR A 244 8.13 3.75 23.44
C THR A 244 8.64 5.18 23.34
N GLN A 245 8.09 5.98 22.42
CA GLN A 245 8.51 7.37 22.24
C GLN A 245 7.38 8.36 22.51
N LYS A 246 7.68 9.45 23.21
CA LYS A 246 6.73 10.54 23.42
C LYS A 246 6.64 11.44 22.18
N MET A 247 5.42 11.81 21.82
CA MET A 247 5.09 12.75 20.76
C MET A 247 4.14 13.82 21.31
N LYS A 248 4.36 15.08 20.94
CA LYS A 248 3.47 16.20 21.29
C LYS A 248 2.59 16.54 20.11
N LEU A 249 1.30 16.26 20.22
CA LEU A 249 0.30 16.63 19.23
C LEU A 249 -0.30 17.99 19.57
N LEU A 250 -0.36 18.90 18.58
CA LEU A 250 -1.17 20.10 18.65
C LEU A 250 -2.53 19.76 18.04
N VAL A 251 -3.59 19.90 18.83
CA VAL A 251 -4.94 19.48 18.46
C VAL A 251 -5.89 20.67 18.59
N GLN A 252 -6.79 20.83 17.62
CA GLN A 252 -7.87 21.80 17.73
C GLN A 252 -8.98 21.21 18.61
N LYS A 253 -9.29 21.89 19.73
CA LYS A 253 -10.25 21.38 20.74
C LYS A 253 -11.65 21.22 20.19
N SER A 254 -12.11 22.16 19.37
CA SER A 254 -13.47 22.18 18.80
C SER A 254 -13.73 21.05 17.81
N THR A 255 -12.76 20.75 16.93
CA THR A 255 -12.92 19.77 15.85
C THR A 255 -12.27 18.42 16.17
N LYS A 256 -11.44 18.37 17.21
CA LYS A 256 -10.61 17.22 17.59
C LYS A 256 -9.60 16.77 16.53
N LYS A 257 -9.33 17.61 15.53
CA LYS A 257 -8.34 17.39 14.48
C LYS A 257 -6.93 17.73 14.94
N VAL A 258 -5.96 16.93 14.53
CA VAL A 258 -4.54 17.23 14.71
C VAL A 258 -4.16 18.33 13.72
N LEU A 259 -3.45 19.33 14.21
CA LEU A 259 -2.90 20.40 13.38
C LEU A 259 -1.47 20.04 12.94
N CYS A 260 -0.66 19.60 13.89
CA CYS A 260 0.66 19.01 13.65
C CYS A 260 1.15 18.25 14.89
N ALA A 261 2.25 17.54 14.74
CA ALA A 261 3.01 16.92 15.80
C ALA A 261 4.41 17.53 15.88
N GLN A 262 4.86 17.85 17.08
CA GLN A 262 6.27 18.09 17.38
C GLN A 262 6.90 16.77 17.83
N VAL A 263 7.94 16.33 17.11
CA VAL A 263 8.53 15.00 17.24
C VAL A 263 10.06 15.07 17.20
N GLU A 264 10.72 14.02 17.68
CA GLU A 264 12.18 13.85 17.58
C GLU A 264 12.54 12.88 16.43
N ASN A 265 13.85 12.73 16.14
CA ASN A 265 14.36 11.91 15.04
C ASN A 265 13.72 10.52 14.95
N HIS A 266 13.62 9.78 16.05
CA HIS A 266 13.17 8.38 16.02
C HIS A 266 11.77 8.20 15.43
N PHE A 267 10.89 9.19 15.58
CA PHE A 267 9.56 9.14 14.98
C PHE A 267 9.62 9.41 13.49
N VAL A 268 10.51 10.30 13.05
CA VAL A 268 10.72 10.56 11.62
C VAL A 268 11.40 9.37 10.95
N GLU A 269 12.35 8.69 11.62
CA GLU A 269 12.93 7.42 11.16
C GLU A 269 11.85 6.35 10.98
N LEU A 270 10.89 6.26 11.91
CA LEU A 270 9.70 5.41 11.76
C LEU A 270 8.91 5.78 10.51
N LEU A 271 8.54 7.05 10.32
CA LEU A 271 7.78 7.48 9.14
C LEU A 271 8.55 7.16 7.85
N PHE A 272 9.84 7.49 7.79
CA PHE A 272 10.66 7.24 6.60
C PHE A 272 10.79 5.74 6.30
N SER A 273 10.81 4.89 7.33
CA SER A 273 10.80 3.44 7.14
C SER A 273 9.56 2.95 6.37
N PHE A 274 8.41 3.64 6.45
CA PHE A 274 7.19 3.25 5.73
C PHE A 274 7.42 3.18 4.22
N LEU A 275 8.21 4.11 3.67
CA LEU A 275 8.51 4.18 2.23
C LEU A 275 9.28 2.94 1.72
N THR A 276 9.92 2.20 2.63
CA THR A 276 10.69 0.98 2.31
C THR A 276 9.86 -0.30 2.38
N ILE A 277 8.65 -0.25 2.97
CA ILE A 277 7.80 -1.41 3.20
C ILE A 277 7.13 -1.81 1.88
N PRO A 278 7.27 -3.06 1.41
CA PRO A 278 6.51 -3.57 0.26
C PRO A 278 5.00 -3.62 0.54
N LEU A 279 4.16 -3.37 -0.46
CA LEU A 279 2.69 -3.36 -0.27
C LEU A 279 2.14 -4.69 0.30
N GLY A 280 2.72 -5.85 -0.07
CA GLY A 280 2.33 -7.14 0.51
C GLY A 280 2.66 -7.25 2.01
N ALA A 281 3.77 -6.65 2.43
CA ALA A 281 4.13 -6.59 3.85
C ALA A 281 3.20 -5.64 4.60
N TYR A 282 2.85 -4.50 3.99
CA TYR A 282 1.83 -3.59 4.51
C TYR A 282 0.49 -4.31 4.75
N GLU A 283 -0.04 -5.01 3.74
CA GLU A 283 -1.29 -5.78 3.88
C GLU A 283 -1.17 -6.83 4.96
N HIS A 284 -0.03 -7.52 5.03
CA HIS A 284 0.20 -8.52 6.05
C HIS A 284 0.21 -7.95 7.48
N LEU A 285 0.78 -6.76 7.67
CA LEU A 285 0.88 -6.09 8.96
C LEU A 285 -0.44 -5.45 9.40
N THR A 286 -1.35 -5.17 8.46
CA THR A 286 -2.56 -4.36 8.68
C THR A 286 -3.88 -5.13 8.46
N LYS A 287 -3.84 -6.47 8.52
CA LYS A 287 -4.92 -7.43 8.17
C LYS A 287 -6.31 -7.26 8.81
N ASP A 288 -6.53 -6.27 9.66
CA ASP A 288 -7.81 -6.01 10.34
C ASP A 288 -8.83 -5.27 9.44
N ASN A 289 -9.04 -5.72 8.19
CA ASN A 289 -10.09 -5.28 7.25
C ASN A 289 -10.10 -3.79 6.87
N SER A 290 -8.94 -3.14 6.73
CA SER A 290 -8.88 -1.70 6.43
C SER A 290 -8.19 -1.29 5.16
N SER A 291 -7.62 -2.23 4.41
CA SER A 291 -7.20 -1.92 3.06
C SER A 291 -8.41 -1.74 2.16
N SER A 292 -8.19 -1.09 1.03
CA SER A 292 -9.20 -1.00 -0.01
C SER A 292 -9.62 -2.40 -0.47
N VAL A 293 -10.90 -2.56 -0.83
CA VAL A 293 -11.44 -3.87 -1.24
C VAL A 293 -10.64 -4.45 -2.40
N GLY A 294 -10.18 -3.61 -3.34
CA GLY A 294 -9.34 -4.02 -4.46
C GLY A 294 -8.03 -4.72 -4.06
N ILE A 295 -7.24 -4.08 -3.19
CA ILE A 295 -5.96 -4.67 -2.74
C ILE A 295 -6.19 -5.88 -1.85
N SER A 296 -7.18 -5.83 -0.94
CA SER A 296 -7.59 -6.97 -0.12
C SER A 296 -7.93 -8.20 -0.96
N ASN A 297 -8.76 -8.03 -1.99
CA ASN A 297 -9.16 -9.12 -2.88
C ASN A 297 -8.00 -9.69 -3.67
N LEU A 298 -7.10 -8.85 -4.17
CA LEU A 298 -5.92 -9.32 -4.89
C LEU A 298 -4.97 -10.09 -3.96
N TYR A 299 -4.79 -9.64 -2.71
CA TYR A 299 -4.03 -10.36 -1.69
C TYR A 299 -4.65 -11.73 -1.40
N ASN A 300 -5.97 -11.78 -1.23
CA ASN A 300 -6.72 -13.03 -1.02
C ASN A 300 -6.65 -13.96 -2.24
N SER A 301 -6.64 -13.41 -3.46
CA SER A 301 -6.47 -14.16 -4.71
C SER A 301 -5.11 -14.87 -4.74
N ILE A 302 -4.03 -14.16 -4.37
CA ILE A 302 -2.69 -14.78 -4.26
C ILE A 302 -2.69 -15.90 -3.21
N SER A 303 -3.39 -15.69 -2.09
CA SER A 303 -3.51 -16.69 -1.03
C SER A 303 -4.22 -17.97 -1.50
N SER A 304 -5.33 -17.83 -2.24
CA SER A 304 -6.15 -18.95 -2.74
C SER A 304 -5.53 -19.69 -3.93
N LEU A 305 -4.74 -19.00 -4.76
CA LEU A 305 -4.02 -19.60 -5.89
C LEU A 305 -2.80 -20.45 -5.47
N GLY A 306 -2.49 -20.46 -4.17
CA GLY A 306 -1.27 -21.03 -3.59
C GLY A 306 -1.24 -22.54 -3.38
N ASP A 307 -2.25 -23.32 -3.75
CA ASP A 307 -2.27 -24.78 -3.55
C ASP A 307 -1.34 -25.55 -4.52
N GLY A 308 -0.27 -24.91 -4.99
CA GLY A 308 0.67 -25.47 -5.97
C GLY A 308 0.07 -25.70 -7.35
N LYS A 309 -1.14 -25.22 -7.66
CA LYS A 309 -1.74 -25.36 -9.00
C LYS A 309 -1.36 -24.22 -9.95
N TYR A 310 -1.33 -23.00 -9.45
CA TYR A 310 -1.17 -21.79 -10.27
C TYR A 310 0.13 -21.04 -9.98
N LEU A 311 0.47 -20.80 -8.71
CA LEU A 311 1.75 -20.19 -8.34
C LEU A 311 2.90 -21.20 -8.46
N LYS A 312 4.09 -20.74 -8.89
CA LYS A 312 5.29 -21.58 -9.12
C LYS A 312 5.69 -22.41 -7.90
N SER A 313 5.72 -21.77 -6.74
CA SER A 313 6.16 -22.36 -5.49
C SER A 313 5.54 -21.65 -4.29
N GLU A 314 5.58 -22.32 -3.14
CA GLU A 314 5.18 -21.71 -1.86
C GLU A 314 6.10 -20.54 -1.47
N ASP A 315 7.37 -20.58 -1.90
CA ASP A 315 8.30 -19.46 -1.72
C ASP A 315 7.85 -18.22 -2.48
N VAL A 316 7.35 -18.37 -3.71
CA VAL A 316 6.79 -17.24 -4.49
C VAL A 316 5.53 -16.70 -3.82
N LYS A 317 4.64 -17.58 -3.34
CA LYS A 317 3.45 -17.17 -2.58
C LYS A 317 3.84 -16.36 -1.35
N THR A 318 4.79 -16.87 -0.57
CA THR A 318 5.29 -16.19 0.63
C THR A 318 5.96 -14.87 0.29
N MET A 319 6.73 -14.82 -0.79
CA MET A 319 7.38 -13.60 -1.29
C MET A 319 6.35 -12.53 -1.68
N LEU A 320 5.21 -12.89 -2.28
CA LEU A 320 4.16 -11.95 -2.65
C LEU A 320 3.32 -11.50 -1.43
N LEU A 321 2.95 -12.43 -0.55
CA LEU A 321 2.09 -12.14 0.61
C LEU A 321 2.82 -11.52 1.79
N ARG A 322 4.14 -11.76 1.90
CA ARG A 322 5.01 -11.26 2.97
C ARG A 322 6.41 -10.92 2.40
N PRO A 323 6.51 -10.01 1.42
CA PRO A 323 7.80 -9.62 0.86
C PRO A 323 8.69 -9.03 1.95
N LYS A 324 9.96 -9.41 1.93
CA LYS A 324 10.97 -8.85 2.85
C LYS A 324 11.40 -7.48 2.36
N LEU A 325 11.90 -6.65 3.29
CA LEU A 325 12.64 -5.43 2.90
C LEU A 325 13.89 -5.82 2.10
N ALA A 326 14.33 -4.92 1.21
CA ALA A 326 15.60 -5.10 0.53
C ALA A 326 16.78 -5.14 1.52
N ALA A 327 17.75 -6.01 1.28
CA ALA A 327 18.83 -6.33 2.23
C ALA A 327 19.78 -5.16 2.56
N ASN A 328 19.73 -4.08 1.77
CA ASN A 328 20.50 -2.86 1.99
C ASN A 328 19.89 -1.95 3.07
N TYR A 329 18.65 -2.18 3.49
CA TYR A 329 18.03 -1.40 4.55
C TYR A 329 18.50 -1.84 5.93
N LEU A 330 19.00 -0.87 6.70
CA LEU A 330 19.33 -1.03 8.10
C LEU A 330 18.07 -0.86 8.96
N ARG A 331 18.13 -1.36 10.19
CA ARG A 331 17.06 -1.20 11.18
C ARG A 331 17.08 0.22 11.73
N VAL A 332 16.14 1.06 11.30
CA VAL A 332 16.03 2.46 11.75
C VAL A 332 14.96 2.67 12.83
N THR A 333 14.09 1.69 13.05
CA THR A 333 13.03 1.71 14.06
C THR A 333 12.83 0.34 14.69
N ASN A 334 12.39 0.33 15.94
CA ASN A 334 11.98 -0.88 16.66
C ASN A 334 10.44 -0.97 16.80
N PHE A 335 9.69 -0.01 16.26
CA PHE A 335 8.23 0.03 16.40
C PHE A 335 7.49 -0.80 15.34
N LEU A 336 8.19 -1.42 14.39
CA LEU A 336 7.57 -2.26 13.36
C LEU A 336 8.32 -3.58 13.22
N PRO A 337 7.61 -4.72 13.14
CA PRO A 337 8.21 -6.05 12.96
C PRO A 337 8.56 -6.33 11.49
N ILE A 338 9.28 -5.40 10.83
CA ILE A 338 9.62 -5.47 9.39
C ILE A 338 11.07 -5.89 9.12
N TYR A 339 11.92 -5.90 10.15
CA TYR A 339 13.33 -6.24 10.05
C TYR A 339 13.58 -7.68 10.48
N GLU A 340 14.60 -8.30 9.86
CA GLU A 340 15.11 -9.58 10.35
C GLU A 340 15.82 -9.39 11.70
N VAL A 341 15.87 -10.45 12.51
CA VAL A 341 16.41 -10.41 13.88
C VAL A 341 17.83 -9.83 13.91
N ASP A 342 18.66 -10.20 12.92
CA ASP A 342 20.07 -9.80 12.85
C ASP A 342 20.33 -8.53 12.01
N THR A 343 19.27 -7.83 11.57
CA THR A 343 19.43 -6.57 10.82
C THR A 343 20.12 -5.54 11.71
N ARG A 344 21.28 -5.06 11.23
CA ARG A 344 22.11 -4.07 11.93
C ARG A 344 21.35 -2.76 12.13
N PRO A 345 21.55 -2.05 13.26
CA PRO A 345 20.98 -0.73 13.47
C PRO A 345 21.57 0.29 12.49
N GLY A 346 20.74 1.26 12.09
CA GLY A 346 21.14 2.36 11.22
C GLY A 346 20.21 3.56 11.40
N ARG A 347 20.33 4.54 10.50
CA ARG A 347 19.50 5.76 10.49
C ARG A 347 19.53 6.39 9.11
N PHE A 348 18.43 7.02 8.70
CA PHE A 348 18.37 7.83 7.49
C PHE A 348 18.84 9.26 7.74
N LEU A 349 18.55 9.81 8.91
CA LEU A 349 18.79 11.20 9.25
C LEU A 349 20.11 11.38 10.00
N LYS A 350 20.68 12.59 9.94
CA LYS A 350 21.64 13.05 10.95
C LYS A 350 20.88 13.43 12.22
N GLU A 351 21.57 13.37 13.36
CA GLU A 351 20.98 13.78 14.63
C GLU A 351 20.49 15.23 14.56
N GLN A 352 19.17 15.39 14.53
CA GLN A 352 18.46 16.67 14.68
C GLN A 352 17.63 16.65 15.95
N ALA A 353 17.43 17.81 16.57
CA ALA A 353 16.74 17.85 17.86
C ALA A 353 15.23 17.62 17.71
N THR A 354 14.58 18.25 16.71
CA THR A 354 13.12 18.24 16.56
C THR A 354 12.65 18.44 15.12
N PHE A 355 11.48 17.91 14.80
CA PHE A 355 10.73 18.11 13.56
C PHE A 355 9.29 18.49 13.85
N ILE A 356 8.64 19.07 12.84
CA ILE A 356 7.18 19.23 12.80
C ILE A 356 6.63 18.31 11.71
N VAL A 357 5.63 17.51 12.08
CA VAL A 357 4.91 16.61 11.18
C VAL A 357 3.47 17.09 11.07
N SER A 358 3.01 17.40 9.86
CA SER A 358 1.62 17.79 9.59
C SER A 358 0.66 16.62 9.78
N ASP A 359 -0.65 16.88 9.87
CA ASP A 359 -1.68 15.83 9.99
C ASP A 359 -1.62 14.81 8.83
N ASP A 360 -1.23 15.27 7.65
CA ASP A 360 -1.04 14.45 6.46
C ASP A 360 0.36 13.82 6.34
N LEU A 361 1.12 13.76 7.44
CA LEU A 361 2.48 13.22 7.54
C LEU A 361 3.57 13.97 6.76
N GLU A 362 3.30 15.19 6.28
CA GLU A 362 4.36 16.05 5.76
C GLU A 362 5.39 16.37 6.87
N VAL A 363 6.67 16.08 6.63
CA VAL A 363 7.78 16.30 7.57
C VAL A 363 8.54 17.57 7.20
N THR A 364 8.62 18.49 8.15
CA THR A 364 9.42 19.70 8.03
C THR A 364 10.40 19.83 9.20
N VAL A 365 11.59 20.39 8.92
CA VAL A 365 12.56 20.70 9.97
C VAL A 365 11.95 21.77 10.88
N SER A 366 12.08 21.58 12.20
CA SER A 366 11.47 22.45 13.21
C SER A 366 11.75 23.93 12.94
N PRO A 367 10.74 24.76 12.60
CA PRO A 367 10.93 26.20 12.50
C PRO A 367 10.90 26.85 13.89
N SER A 368 11.35 28.10 13.93
CA SER A 368 11.24 29.01 15.08
C SER A 368 9.77 29.31 15.44
N VAL A 369 9.52 30.31 16.30
CA VAL A 369 8.18 30.83 16.66
C VAL A 369 7.26 31.07 15.44
N ALA A 370 7.82 31.22 14.24
CA ALA A 370 7.10 31.26 12.96
C ALA A 370 6.17 30.04 12.68
N THR A 371 6.36 28.90 13.35
CA THR A 371 5.40 27.78 13.24
C THR A 371 4.03 28.14 13.81
N ILE A 372 4.00 28.96 14.87
CA ILE A 372 2.76 29.37 15.54
C ILE A 372 1.96 30.32 14.65
N THR A 373 2.63 31.16 13.84
CA THR A 373 1.93 32.09 12.94
C THR A 373 1.20 31.38 11.80
N LYS A 374 1.59 30.14 11.43
CA LYS A 374 0.85 29.31 10.48
C LYS A 374 -0.58 29.00 10.96
N PHE A 375 -0.81 28.87 12.27
CA PHE A 375 -2.18 28.59 12.78
C PHE A 375 -3.12 29.78 12.59
N ASN A 376 -2.62 31.01 12.68
CA ASN A 376 -3.40 32.20 12.35
C ASN A 376 -3.81 32.18 10.87
N THR A 377 -2.93 31.72 9.97
CA THR A 377 -3.26 31.59 8.53
C THR A 377 -4.28 30.49 8.23
N LEU A 378 -4.37 29.48 9.09
CA LEU A 378 -5.39 28.41 9.00
C LEU A 378 -6.73 28.81 9.63
N GLY A 379 -6.85 30.03 10.18
CA GLY A 379 -8.06 30.51 10.83
C GLY A 379 -8.38 29.81 12.16
N VAL A 380 -7.39 29.15 12.78
CA VAL A 380 -7.57 28.46 14.07
C VAL A 380 -7.16 29.39 15.21
N PRO A 381 -8.07 29.77 16.13
CA PRO A 381 -7.73 30.58 17.29
C PRO A 381 -6.73 29.84 18.19
N VAL A 382 -5.65 30.50 18.62
CA VAL A 382 -4.65 29.88 19.53
C VAL A 382 -5.31 29.36 20.82
N CYS A 383 -6.33 30.06 21.33
CA CYS A 383 -7.11 29.62 22.49
C CYS A 383 -7.92 28.34 22.26
N ASP A 384 -8.10 27.90 21.01
CA ASP A 384 -8.75 26.63 20.62
C ASP A 384 -7.73 25.49 20.43
N ILE A 385 -6.43 25.73 20.63
CA ILE A 385 -5.37 24.73 20.48
C ILE A 385 -5.04 24.13 21.85
N GLU A 386 -4.91 22.81 21.91
CA GLU A 386 -4.37 22.07 23.06
C GLU A 386 -3.16 21.22 22.65
N VAL A 387 -2.26 20.97 23.60
CA VAL A 387 -1.12 20.06 23.41
C VAL A 387 -1.43 18.75 24.11
N LEU A 388 -1.45 17.65 23.36
CA LEU A 388 -1.61 16.30 23.89
C LEU A 388 -0.28 15.55 23.77
N GLU A 389 0.23 15.04 24.90
CA GLU A 389 1.33 14.09 24.87
C GLU A 389 0.79 12.68 24.67
N VAL A 390 1.26 12.01 23.61
CA VAL A 390 0.95 10.62 23.32
C VAL A 390 2.24 9.82 23.26
N THR A 391 2.13 8.52 23.45
CA THR A 391 3.26 7.60 23.39
C THR A 391 3.06 6.67 22.20
N VAL A 392 4.09 6.50 21.39
CA VAL A 392 4.08 5.66 20.19
C VAL A 392 4.88 4.40 20.49
N GLY A 393 4.20 3.26 20.48
CA GLY A 393 4.76 1.91 20.45
C GLY A 393 4.40 1.20 19.14
N GLU A 394 4.43 -0.12 19.15
CA GLU A 394 4.19 -0.95 17.96
C GLU A 394 2.75 -0.82 17.43
N GLN A 395 1.75 -0.91 18.30
CA GLN A 395 0.34 -0.77 17.92
C GLN A 395 0.06 0.63 17.34
N GLU A 396 0.59 1.68 17.96
CA GLU A 396 0.43 3.05 17.45
C GLU A 396 1.13 3.24 16.10
N ALA A 397 2.33 2.67 15.91
CA ALA A 397 3.04 2.72 14.64
C ALA A 397 2.26 2.01 13.51
N LEU A 398 1.63 0.87 13.80
CA LEU A 398 0.77 0.17 12.83
C LEU A 398 -0.48 0.99 12.47
N LEU A 399 -1.11 1.67 13.44
CA LEU A 399 -2.25 2.56 13.17
C LEU A 399 -1.85 3.74 12.27
N ILE A 400 -0.68 4.34 12.51
CA ILE A 400 -0.17 5.45 11.68
C ILE A 400 0.21 4.94 10.29
N LEU A 401 0.87 3.78 10.18
CA LEU A 401 1.21 3.15 8.89
C LEU A 401 -0.06 2.90 8.06
N LYS A 402 -1.10 2.33 8.67
CA LYS A 402 -2.41 2.10 8.05
C LYS A 402 -3.03 3.40 7.54
N ALA A 403 -3.13 4.40 8.41
CA ALA A 403 -3.71 5.69 8.04
C ALA A 403 -2.89 6.40 6.96
N SER A 404 -1.58 6.13 6.86
CA SER A 404 -0.72 6.76 5.86
C SER A 404 -1.13 6.43 4.42
N LEU A 405 -1.64 5.22 4.15
CA LEU A 405 -2.01 4.78 2.81
C LEU A 405 -3.45 5.17 2.45
N THR A 406 -4.35 5.23 3.45
CA THR A 406 -5.81 5.35 3.23
C THR A 406 -6.38 6.74 3.51
N SER A 407 -5.66 7.60 4.23
CA SER A 407 -6.17 8.88 4.72
C SER A 407 -5.25 10.04 4.38
N THR A 408 -5.81 11.23 4.20
CA THR A 408 -5.06 12.50 4.09
C THR A 408 -4.99 13.26 5.43
N SER A 409 -5.46 12.65 6.52
CA SER A 409 -5.45 13.20 7.89
C SER A 409 -5.01 12.11 8.86
N ALA A 410 -3.87 11.48 8.56
CA ALA A 410 -3.43 10.25 9.20
C ALA A 410 -3.21 10.38 10.72
N LEU A 411 -2.71 11.53 11.22
CA LEU A 411 -2.53 11.71 12.66
C LEU A 411 -3.86 11.90 13.39
N THR A 412 -4.84 12.56 12.77
CA THR A 412 -6.21 12.67 13.28
C THR A 412 -6.87 11.29 13.35
N ASP A 413 -6.72 10.46 12.31
CA ASP A 413 -7.28 9.11 12.29
C ASP A 413 -6.62 8.21 13.34
N TYR A 414 -5.30 8.29 13.47
CA TYR A 414 -4.55 7.65 14.55
C TYR A 414 -5.09 8.07 15.93
N LEU A 415 -5.24 9.38 16.18
CA LEU A 415 -5.72 9.90 17.46
C LEU A 415 -7.16 9.46 17.76
N ASN A 416 -8.02 9.39 16.74
CA ASN A 416 -9.38 8.91 16.86
C ASN A 416 -9.43 7.41 17.15
N ALA A 417 -8.58 6.60 16.51
CA ALA A 417 -8.45 5.18 16.80
C ALA A 417 -7.99 4.95 18.25
N LEU A 418 -6.97 5.70 18.70
CA LEU A 418 -6.45 5.62 20.07
C LEU A 418 -7.52 5.92 21.13
N ARG A 419 -8.42 6.87 20.85
CA ARG A 419 -9.54 7.21 21.75
C ARG A 419 -10.62 6.13 21.85
N LYS A 420 -10.74 5.26 20.84
CA LYS A 420 -11.74 4.18 20.80
C LYS A 420 -11.28 2.92 21.53
N ILE A 421 -9.97 2.78 21.79
CA ILE A 421 -9.43 1.66 22.55
C ILE A 421 -9.90 1.82 24.01
N PRO A 422 -10.63 0.84 24.59
CA PRO A 422 -11.06 0.91 25.98
C PRO A 422 -9.85 1.06 26.89
N LYS A 423 -9.87 2.04 27.79
CA LYS A 423 -8.86 2.14 28.84
C LYS A 423 -9.10 0.99 29.82
N ALA A 424 -8.13 0.07 29.91
CA ALA A 424 -8.14 -1.06 30.84
C ALA A 424 -8.10 -0.61 32.30
#